data_AF-A0A2V9RMS0-F1
#
_entry.id   AF-A0A2V9RMS0-F1
#
_cell.length_a   1.000
_cell.length_b   1.000
_cell.length_c   1.000
_cell.angle_alpha   90.00
_cell.angle_beta   90.00
_cell.angle_gamma   90.00
#
_symmetry.space_group_name_H-M   'P 1'
#
loop_
_entity.id
_entity.type
_entity.pdbx_description
1 polymer ?
#
loop_
_entity_poly.entity_id
_entity_poly.type
_entity_poly.pdbx_seq_one_letter_code
_entity_poly.pdbx_strand_id
1 'polypeptide(L)' 'MDHLHQIADELIRLYRQQFTLWVLGKMDELSSADLVIYERRKVRIEQLRQELQKLTSRVLPVTIPV' A
#
# COMPACT_ATOMS: atom_id res chain seq x y z
N MET A 1 -4.81 18.49 -5.98
CA MET A 1 -4.91 17.01 -5.92
C MET A 1 -5.62 16.65 -4.64
N ASP A 2 -6.68 15.86 -4.73
CA ASP A 2 -7.45 15.38 -3.59
C ASP A 2 -6.66 14.30 -2.81
N HIS A 3 -6.84 14.23 -1.49
CA HIS A 3 -6.06 13.36 -0.60
C HIS A 3 -6.28 11.87 -0.93
N LEU A 4 -7.49 11.51 -1.36
CA LEU A 4 -7.80 10.16 -1.84
C LEU A 4 -6.97 9.79 -3.07
N HIS A 5 -6.83 10.72 -4.01
CA HIS A 5 -6.02 10.53 -5.22
C HIS A 5 -4.53 10.37 -4.87
N GLN A 6 -4.02 11.12 -3.89
CA GLN A 6 -2.64 10.97 -3.42
C GLN A 6 -2.38 9.58 -2.82
N ILE A 7 -3.31 9.07 -2.01
CA ILE A 7 -3.23 7.72 -1.44
C ILE A 7 -3.26 6.66 -2.55
N ALA A 8 -4.16 6.80 -3.52
CA ALA A 8 -4.30 5.86 -4.63
C ALA A 8 -3.01 5.82 -5.50
N ASP A 9 -2.47 6.98 -5.87
CA ASP A 9 -1.23 7.09 -6.64
C ASP A 9 -0.05 6.44 -5.91
N GLU A 10 0.07 6.66 -4.60
CA GLU A 10 1.14 6.09 -3.80
C GLU A 10 1.01 4.56 -3.69
N LEU A 11 -0.22 4.04 -3.46
CA LEU A 11 -0.47 2.60 -3.43
C LEU A 11 -0.12 1.93 -4.77
N ILE A 12 -0.57 2.49 -5.90
CA ILE A 12 -0.27 1.96 -7.23
C ILE A 12 1.25 1.91 -7.47
N ARG A 13 1.96 2.98 -7.11
CA ARG A 13 3.42 3.05 -7.25
C ARG A 13 4.12 1.98 -6.42
N LEU A 14 3.73 1.80 -5.16
CA LEU A 14 4.34 0.83 -4.25
C LEU A 14 4.07 -0.62 -4.69
N TYR A 15 2.83 -0.93 -5.11
CA TYR A 15 2.50 -2.26 -5.63
C TYR A 15 3.25 -2.59 -6.91
N ARG A 16 3.37 -1.64 -7.85
CA ARG A 16 4.14 -1.84 -9.06
C ARG A 16 5.61 -2.17 -8.74
N GLN A 17 6.20 -1.45 -7.80
CA GLN A 17 7.58 -1.70 -7.37
C GLN A 17 7.77 -3.09 -6.74
N GLN A 18 6.82 -3.57 -5.94
CA GLN A 18 6.88 -4.91 -5.37
C GLN A 18 6.63 -6.00 -6.43
N PHE A 19 5.66 -5.78 -7.32
CA PHE A 19 5.34 -6.70 -8.40
C PHE A 19 6.54 -6.91 -9.35
N THR A 20 7.27 -5.84 -9.68
CA THR A 20 8.50 -5.95 -10.48
C THR A 20 9.54 -6.86 -9.83
N LEU A 21 9.72 -6.77 -8.51
CA LEU A 21 10.66 -7.65 -7.80
C LEU A 21 10.21 -9.11 -7.82
N TRP A 22 8.90 -9.34 -7.66
CA TRP A 22 8.30 -10.67 -7.67
C TRP A 22 8.36 -11.32 -9.07
N VAL A 23 7.97 -10.60 -10.13
CA VAL A 23 8.00 -11.09 -11.52
C VAL A 23 9.42 -11.41 -11.99
N LEU A 24 10.41 -10.64 -11.55
CA LEU A 24 11.80 -10.89 -11.93
C LEU A 24 12.42 -12.07 -11.17
N GLY A 25 11.69 -12.72 -10.24
CA GLY A 25 12.22 -13.79 -9.39
C GLY A 25 13.34 -13.33 -8.45
N LYS A 26 13.54 -12.02 -8.32
CA LYS A 26 14.69 -11.43 -7.62
C LYS A 26 14.52 -11.36 -6.11
N MET A 27 13.39 -11.84 -5.59
CA MET A 27 13.09 -11.83 -4.15
C MET A 27 14.17 -12.55 -3.34
N ASP A 28 14.67 -13.69 -3.84
CA ASP A 28 15.70 -14.49 -3.19
C ASP A 28 17.12 -13.92 -3.41
N GLU A 29 17.28 -13.03 -4.39
CA GLU A 29 18.53 -12.34 -4.72
C GLU A 29 18.63 -10.95 -4.06
N LEU A 30 17.63 -10.54 -3.28
CA LEU A 30 17.64 -9.23 -2.63
C LEU A 30 18.79 -9.15 -1.62
N SER A 31 19.56 -8.08 -1.74
CA SER A 31 20.51 -7.73 -0.69
C SER A 31 19.78 -7.44 0.63
N SER A 32 20.47 -7.55 1.76
CA SER A 32 19.90 -7.18 3.06
C SER A 32 19.36 -5.75 3.08
N ALA A 33 19.98 -4.83 2.33
CA ALA A 33 19.50 -3.45 2.19
C ALA A 33 18.18 -3.37 1.41
N ASP A 34 18.05 -4.15 0.33
CA ASP A 34 16.83 -4.20 -0.49
C ASP A 34 15.67 -4.86 0.25
N LEU A 35 15.95 -5.88 1.09
CA LEU A 35 14.97 -6.48 1.99
C LEU A 35 14.42 -5.46 3.00
N VAL A 36 15.28 -4.63 3.59
CA VAL A 36 14.84 -3.55 4.50
C VAL A 36 13.95 -2.54 3.76
N ILE A 37 14.30 -2.19 2.52
CA ILE A 37 13.47 -1.30 1.68
C ILE A 37 12.13 -1.97 1.39
N TYR A 38 12.12 -3.25 1.07
CA TYR A 38 10.91 -4.03 0.79
C TYR A 38 9.96 -4.06 2.00
N GLU A 39 10.48 -4.34 3.20
CA GLU A 39 9.69 -4.33 4.43
C GLU A 39 9.15 -2.93 4.76
N ARG A 40 9.94 -1.87 4.56
CA ARG A 40 9.44 -0.49 4.71
C ARG A 40 8.28 -0.18 3.76
N ARG A 41 8.34 -0.66 2.51
CA ARG A 41 7.23 -0.51 1.56
C ARG A 41 5.98 -1.25 2.01
N LYS A 42 6.10 -2.46 2.57
CA LYS A 42 4.95 -3.20 3.15
C LYS A 42 4.30 -2.42 4.27
N VAL A 43 5.10 -1.87 5.19
CA VAL A 43 4.59 -1.04 6.30
C VAL A 43 3.85 0.19 5.75
N ARG A 44 4.42 0.88 4.75
CA ARG A 44 3.77 2.06 4.16
C ARG A 44 2.45 1.73 3.47
N ILE A 45 2.38 0.60 2.75
CA ILE A 45 1.13 0.12 2.14
C ILE A 45 0.05 -0.08 3.21
N GLU A 46 0.41 -0.68 4.35
CA GLU A 46 -0.54 -0.92 5.43
C GLU A 46 -1.02 0.38 6.10
N GLN A 47 -0.13 1.35 6.29
CA GLN A 47 -0.51 2.69 6.76
C GLN A 47 -1.52 3.37 5.81
N LEU A 48 -1.24 3.35 4.50
CA LEU A 48 -2.13 3.93 3.49
C LEU A 48 -3.50 3.24 3.45
N ARG A 49 -3.55 1.92 3.66
CA ARG A 49 -4.81 1.18 3.77
C ARG A 49 -5.62 1.61 5.00
N GLN A 50 -4.97 1.80 6.15
CA GLN A 50 -5.63 2.30 7.35
C GLN A 50 -6.11 3.75 7.18
N GLU A 51 -5.33 4.61 6.52
CA GLU A 51 -5.73 5.97 6.18
C GLU A 51 -6.98 5.96 5.26
N LEU A 52 -6.95 5.14 4.22
CA LEU A 52 -8.09 4.95 3.31
C LEU A 52 -9.33 4.45 4.06
N GLN A 53 -9.18 3.45 4.92
CA GLN A 53 -10.27 2.91 5.72
C GLN A 53 -10.92 4.00 6.60
N LYS A 54 -10.11 4.84 7.25
CA LYS A 54 -10.61 5.96 8.07
C LYS A 54 -11.36 6.99 7.23
N LEU A 55 -10.92 7.26 6.01
CA LEU A 55 -11.64 8.16 5.10
C LEU A 55 -12.98 7.56 4.68
N THR A 56 -13.02 6.27 4.33
CA THR A 56 -14.27 5.60 3.94
C THR A 56 -15.25 5.46 5.10
N SER A 57 -14.77 5.19 6.33
CA SER A 57 -15.60 5.11 7.53
C SER A 57 -16.21 6.45 7.95
N ARG A 58 -15.60 7.56 7.53
CA ARG A 58 -16.16 8.91 7.74
C ARG A 58 -17.23 9.27 6.70
N VAL A 59 -17.19 8.65 5.52
CA VAL A 59 -18.11 8.92 4.41
C VAL A 59 -19.35 8.01 4.44
N LEU A 60 -19.23 6.82 5.02
CA LEU A 60 -20.35 5.88 5.18
C LEU A 60 -20.69 5.72 6.67
N PRO A 61 -21.76 6.37 7.20
CA PRO A 61 -22.33 5.91 8.45
C PRO A 61 -22.83 4.49 8.20
N VAL A 62 -22.29 3.53 8.95
CA VAL A 62 -22.66 2.12 8.90
C VAL A 62 -24.18 2.01 9.05
N THR A 63 -24.87 1.88 7.93
CA THR A 63 -26.29 1.55 7.83
C THR A 63 -26.34 0.16 7.23
N ILE A 64 -25.97 -0.82 8.04
CA ILE A 64 -26.35 -2.20 7.79
C ILE A 64 -27.48 -2.48 8.80
N PRO A 65 -28.76 -2.41 8.39
CA PRO A 65 -29.83 -2.95 9.20
C PRO A 65 -29.74 -4.48 9.15
N VAL A 66 -29.77 -5.09 10.34
CA VAL A 66 -29.95 -6.53 10.56
C VAL A 66 -31.34 -6.95 10.13
#